data_AF-A0A6M3K1R6-F1
#
_entry.id   AF-A0A6M3K1R6-F1
#
_cell.length_a   1.000
_cell.length_b   1.000
_cell.length_c   1.000
_cell.angle_alpha   90.00
_cell.angle_beta   90.00
_cell.angle_gamma   90.00
#
_symmetry.space_group_name_H-M   'P 1'
#
loop_
_entity.id
_entity.type
_entity.pdbx_description
1 polymer ?
#
loop_
_entity_poly.entity_id
_entity_poly.type
_entity_poly.pdbx_seq_one_letter_code
_entity_poly.pdbx_strand_id
1 'polypeptide(L)'
;MMTRFDHVTTQAAPGQTWTKKEPVRPATLQADVIVPAFQALISGACVFLVAGAFCLALHIPVTGALILGGLAMTGVWFGHLLNWKSLLWSVESATQLDINHDGMIGQPPARLFVDVSDEMGEKLRELGSYNQNVVLDWAQMALRGGSVGYETWKRRFAHLPDESDGEDNYRAFRQRLGVLKWANEKGTHSIELTTKGRAVFSAWLERGVVEGLPLLEGRGAEE
;
A
#
# COMPACT_ATOMS: atom_id res chain seq x y z
N MET A 1 8.54 34.68 -17.03
CA MET A 1 7.10 34.54 -17.31
C MET A 1 6.50 33.81 -16.11
N MET A 2 5.81 34.54 -15.24
CA MET A 2 5.28 34.03 -13.96
C MET A 2 4.00 33.23 -14.21
N THR A 3 3.99 31.95 -13.87
CA THR A 3 2.82 31.08 -14.00
C THR A 3 1.90 31.28 -12.80
N ARG A 4 0.69 31.76 -13.07
CA ARG A 4 -0.38 31.96 -12.09
C ARG A 4 -1.03 30.60 -11.80
N PHE A 5 -1.07 30.19 -10.54
CA PHE A 5 -1.77 29.00 -10.09
C PHE A 5 -3.18 29.38 -9.64
N ASP A 6 -4.20 28.84 -10.28
CA ASP A 6 -5.58 28.95 -9.81
C ASP A 6 -5.80 27.83 -8.76
N HIS A 7 -5.74 28.21 -7.48
CA HIS A 7 -6.01 27.30 -6.38
C HIS A 7 -7.52 27.18 -6.16
N VAL A 8 -8.09 26.03 -6.52
CA VAL A 8 -9.43 25.65 -6.05
C VAL A 8 -9.27 25.05 -4.66
N THR A 9 -9.48 25.88 -3.63
CA THR A 9 -9.45 25.45 -2.23
C THR A 9 -10.82 24.95 -1.81
N THR A 10 -11.01 23.63 -1.79
CA THR A 10 -12.17 23.02 -1.13
C THR A 10 -11.89 22.96 0.37
N GLN A 11 -12.67 23.65 1.20
CA GLN A 11 -12.50 23.63 2.65
C GLN A 11 -12.78 22.21 3.20
N ALA A 12 -11.73 21.58 3.73
CA ALA A 12 -11.85 20.50 4.70
C ALA A 12 -11.56 21.06 6.11
N ALA A 13 -11.78 20.24 7.13
CA ALA A 13 -11.62 20.55 8.55
C ALA A 13 -10.37 21.40 8.89
N PRO A 14 -10.45 22.25 9.93
CA PRO A 14 -9.39 23.21 10.28
C PRO A 14 -8.05 22.49 10.51
N GLY A 15 -7.07 22.80 9.65
CA GLY A 15 -5.71 22.23 9.71
C GLY A 15 -5.32 21.32 8.54
N GLN A 16 -6.24 20.95 7.64
CA GLN A 16 -5.90 20.16 6.45
C GLN A 16 -6.27 20.86 5.14
N THR A 17 -5.25 21.21 4.35
CA THR A 17 -5.41 21.70 2.98
C THR A 17 -5.28 20.54 1.99
N TRP A 18 -6.40 20.08 1.43
CA TRP A 18 -6.39 19.13 0.32
C TRP A 18 -6.16 19.87 -0.98
N THR A 19 -5.09 19.53 -1.69
CA THR A 19 -4.81 20.09 -3.02
C THR A 19 -5.07 19.00 -4.04
N LYS A 20 -6.22 19.05 -4.72
CA LYS A 20 -6.45 18.21 -5.89
C LYS A 20 -5.55 18.72 -7.01
N LYS A 21 -4.52 17.96 -7.35
CA LYS A 21 -3.66 18.25 -8.51
C LYS A 21 -4.15 17.44 -9.69
N GLU A 22 -4.58 18.14 -10.73
CA GLU A 22 -4.88 17.52 -12.01
C GLU A 22 -3.59 17.45 -12.84
N PRO A 23 -3.41 16.40 -13.67
CA PRO A 23 -2.21 16.24 -14.48
C PRO A 23 -2.01 17.46 -15.39
N VAL A 24 -0.81 18.04 -15.35
CA VAL A 24 -0.44 19.26 -16.10
C VAL A 24 -0.56 19.06 -17.62
N ARG A 25 -0.52 17.81 -18.08
CA ARG A 25 -0.78 17.43 -19.47
C ARG A 25 -1.55 16.10 -19.52
N PRO A 26 -2.48 15.93 -20.48
CA PRO A 26 -3.10 14.63 -20.71
C PRO A 26 -2.03 13.61 -21.07
N ALA A 27 -2.19 12.37 -20.61
CA ALA A 27 -1.36 11.26 -21.05
C ALA A 27 -1.49 11.15 -22.58
N THR A 28 -0.36 11.17 -23.28
CA THR A 28 -0.34 11.06 -24.74
C THR A 28 0.57 9.93 -25.15
N LEU A 29 0.07 9.09 -26.05
CA LEU A 29 0.84 7.98 -26.62
C LEU A 29 2.22 8.44 -27.13
N GLN A 30 2.27 9.65 -27.69
CA GLN A 30 3.50 10.22 -28.24
C GLN A 30 4.55 10.52 -27.17
N ALA A 31 4.18 11.20 -26.08
CA ALA A 31 5.14 11.57 -25.04
C ALA A 31 5.51 10.40 -24.13
N ASP A 32 4.54 9.53 -23.84
CA ASP A 32 4.69 8.54 -22.77
C ASP A 32 5.15 7.17 -23.28
N VAL A 33 5.00 6.88 -24.58
CA VAL A 33 5.37 5.60 -25.18
C VAL A 33 6.38 5.77 -26.31
N ILE A 34 6.09 6.66 -27.26
CA ILE A 34 6.90 6.77 -28.48
C ILE A 34 8.28 7.36 -28.17
N VAL A 35 8.36 8.45 -27.41
CA VAL A 35 9.64 9.10 -27.08
C VAL A 35 10.58 8.15 -26.30
N PRO A 36 10.15 7.48 -25.21
CA PRO A 36 10.99 6.51 -24.51
C PRO A 36 11.42 5.34 -25.41
N ALA A 37 10.54 4.85 -26.29
CA ALA A 37 10.88 3.77 -27.21
C ALA A 37 11.98 4.18 -28.20
N PHE A 38 11.90 5.39 -28.77
CA PHE A 38 12.97 5.91 -29.63
C PHE A 38 14.28 6.12 -28.88
N GLN A 39 14.22 6.61 -27.64
CA GLN A 39 15.41 6.78 -26.82
C GLN A 39 16.10 5.43 -26.54
N ALA A 40 15.32 4.38 -26.26
CA ALA A 40 15.83 3.02 -26.05
C ALA A 40 16.41 2.40 -27.34
N LEU A 41 15.80 2.69 -28.49
CA LEU A 41 16.29 2.24 -29.80
C LEU A 41 17.64 2.89 -30.15
N ILE A 42 17.74 4.21 -29.98
CA ILE A 42 18.96 4.97 -30.26
C ILE A 42 20.10 4.54 -29.33
N SER A 43 19.83 4.41 -28.02
CA SER A 43 20.85 3.99 -27.06
C SER A 43 21.36 2.57 -27.33
N GLY A 44 20.46 1.64 -27.66
CA GLY A 44 20.83 0.27 -28.07
C GLY A 44 21.69 0.25 -29.34
N ALA A 45 21.33 1.03 -30.36
CA ALA A 45 22.08 1.13 -31.61
C ALA A 45 23.50 1.69 -31.39
N CYS A 46 23.66 2.72 -30.54
CA CYS A 46 24.98 3.25 -30.21
C CYS A 46 25.89 2.20 -29.56
N VAL A 47 25.35 1.42 -28.60
CA VAL A 47 26.10 0.35 -27.93
C VAL A 47 26.51 -0.74 -28.92
N PHE A 48 25.60 -1.14 -29.82
CA PHE A 48 25.89 -2.10 -30.88
C PHE A 48 27.05 -1.64 -31.77
N LEU A 49 27.04 -0.38 -32.22
CA LEU A 49 28.08 0.18 -33.08
C LEU A 49 29.44 0.24 -32.38
N VAL A 50 29.49 0.67 -31.13
CA VAL A 50 30.73 0.74 -30.36
C VAL A 50 31.31 -0.65 -30.11
N ALA A 51 30.47 -1.61 -29.69
CA ALA A 51 30.90 -3.00 -29.49
C ALA A 51 31.35 -3.66 -30.80
N GLY A 52 30.63 -3.41 -31.90
CA GLY A 52 30.99 -3.90 -33.23
C GLY A 52 32.32 -3.34 -33.71
N ALA A 53 32.54 -2.02 -33.58
CA ALA A 53 33.80 -1.37 -33.92
C ALA A 53 34.98 -1.93 -33.09
N PHE A 54 34.77 -2.16 -31.80
CA PHE A 54 35.77 -2.77 -30.93
C PHE A 54 36.12 -4.20 -31.36
N CYS A 55 35.13 -5.02 -31.73
CA CYS A 55 35.35 -6.37 -32.23
C CYS A 55 36.14 -6.38 -33.55
N LEU A 56 35.82 -5.47 -34.47
CA LEU A 56 36.57 -5.31 -35.72
C LEU A 56 38.03 -4.88 -35.47
N ALA A 57 38.27 -3.98 -34.51
CA ALA A 57 39.62 -3.58 -34.11
C ALA A 57 40.47 -4.76 -33.58
N LEU A 58 39.81 -5.73 -32.94
CA LEU A 58 40.43 -6.97 -32.46
C LEU A 58 40.51 -8.07 -33.54
N HIS A 59 40.19 -7.76 -34.79
CA HIS A 59 40.16 -8.71 -35.92
C HIS A 59 39.21 -9.90 -35.69
N ILE A 60 38.18 -9.71 -34.87
CA ILE A 60 37.11 -10.70 -34.71
C ILE A 60 36.30 -10.72 -36.03
N PRO A 61 35.95 -11.90 -36.57
CA PRO A 61 35.15 -11.99 -37.79
C PRO A 61 33.84 -11.20 -37.64
N VAL A 62 33.36 -10.61 -38.74
CA VAL A 62 32.15 -9.76 -38.76
C VAL A 62 30.96 -10.47 -38.12
N THR A 63 30.80 -11.78 -38.36
CA THR A 63 29.76 -12.60 -37.70
C THR A 63 29.87 -12.56 -36.18
N GLY A 64 31.08 -12.65 -35.64
CA GLY A 64 31.34 -12.54 -34.20
C GLY A 64 31.07 -11.13 -33.66
N ALA A 65 31.44 -10.09 -34.41
CA ALA A 65 31.14 -8.70 -34.06
C ALA A 65 29.63 -8.42 -34.01
N LEU A 66 28.85 -8.95 -34.96
CA LEU A 66 27.39 -8.82 -34.97
C LEU A 66 26.75 -9.55 -33.79
N ILE A 67 27.21 -10.76 -33.46
CA ILE A 67 26.70 -11.53 -32.31
C ILE A 67 27.00 -10.81 -31.00
N LEU A 68 28.25 -10.36 -30.79
CA LEU A 68 28.66 -9.67 -29.56
C LEU A 68 27.97 -8.31 -29.41
N GLY A 69 27.83 -7.54 -30.50
CA GLY A 69 27.07 -6.30 -30.51
C GLY A 69 25.59 -6.51 -30.17
N GLY A 70 24.97 -7.54 -30.74
CA GLY A 70 23.57 -7.89 -30.48
C GLY A 70 23.33 -8.32 -29.02
N LEU A 71 24.25 -9.10 -28.45
CA LEU A 71 24.22 -9.48 -27.04
C LEU A 71 24.38 -8.27 -26.12
N ALA A 72 25.30 -7.36 -26.44
CA ALA A 72 25.49 -6.12 -25.68
C ALA A 72 24.23 -5.24 -25.69
N MET A 73 23.61 -5.07 -26.87
CA MET A 73 22.34 -4.34 -27.02
C MET A 73 21.22 -4.98 -26.19
N THR A 74 21.10 -6.31 -26.26
CA THR A 74 20.10 -7.07 -25.48
C THR A 74 20.33 -6.92 -23.98
N GLY A 75 21.58 -6.96 -23.53
CA GLY A 75 21.95 -6.74 -22.13
C GLY A 75 21.57 -5.36 -21.62
N VAL A 76 21.76 -4.31 -22.44
CA VAL A 76 21.35 -2.94 -22.08
C VAL A 76 19.83 -2.82 -21.97
N TRP A 77 19.08 -3.37 -22.94
CA TRP A 77 17.62 -3.40 -22.86
C TRP A 77 17.12 -4.20 -21.66
N PHE A 78 17.71 -5.35 -21.38
CA PHE A 78 17.37 -6.14 -20.20
C PHE A 78 17.71 -5.41 -18.90
N GLY A 79 18.86 -4.74 -18.83
CA GLY A 79 19.23 -3.87 -17.71
C GLY A 79 18.25 -2.72 -17.50
N HIS A 80 17.77 -2.10 -18.58
CA HIS A 80 16.72 -1.09 -18.54
C HIS A 80 15.39 -1.66 -18.06
N LEU A 81 15.03 -2.86 -18.51
CA LEU A 81 13.82 -3.57 -18.06
C LEU A 81 13.91 -4.00 -16.60
N LEU A 82 15.08 -4.33 -16.08
CA LEU A 82 15.27 -4.65 -14.66
C LEU A 82 15.24 -3.38 -13.80
N ASN A 83 15.84 -2.30 -14.28
CA ASN A 83 15.90 -1.02 -13.58
C ASN A 83 14.71 -0.11 -13.84
N TRP A 84 13.66 -0.59 -14.53
CA TRP A 84 12.50 0.24 -14.87
C TRP A 84 11.90 0.92 -13.64
N LYS A 85 11.89 0.24 -12.47
CA LYS A 85 11.43 0.81 -11.20
C LYS A 85 12.31 1.95 -10.70
N SER A 86 13.63 1.76 -10.71
CA SER A 86 14.58 2.80 -10.28
C SER A 86 14.57 4.00 -11.22
N LEU A 87 14.43 3.75 -12.52
CA LEU A 87 14.32 4.78 -13.54
C LEU A 87 13.00 5.54 -13.40
N LEU A 88 11.89 4.82 -13.20
CA LEU A 88 10.58 5.38 -12.92
C LEU A 88 10.65 6.27 -11.68
N TRP A 89 11.16 5.77 -10.55
CA TRP A 89 11.35 6.56 -9.32
C TRP A 89 12.26 7.77 -9.50
N SER A 90 13.32 7.66 -10.32
CA SER A 90 14.23 8.78 -10.60
C SER A 90 13.53 9.86 -11.44
N VAL A 91 12.74 9.44 -12.43
CA VAL A 91 11.95 10.36 -13.25
C VAL A 91 10.85 11.01 -12.40
N GLU A 92 10.16 10.26 -11.55
CA GLU A 92 9.17 10.79 -10.62
C GLU A 92 9.80 11.80 -9.65
N SER A 93 10.97 11.49 -9.09
CA SER A 93 11.72 12.40 -8.21
C SER A 93 12.19 13.67 -8.92
N ALA A 94 12.64 13.58 -10.16
CA ALA A 94 13.12 14.73 -10.93
C ALA A 94 11.97 15.61 -11.44
N THR A 95 10.86 14.99 -11.82
CA THR A 95 9.70 15.68 -12.40
C THR A 95 8.63 16.07 -11.38
N GLN A 96 8.77 15.58 -10.13
CA GLN A 96 7.81 15.76 -9.04
C GLN A 96 6.38 15.30 -9.43
N LEU A 97 6.32 14.24 -10.24
CA LEU A 97 5.09 13.62 -10.74
C LEU A 97 5.09 12.15 -10.33
N ASP A 98 3.97 11.66 -9.82
CA ASP A 98 3.72 10.24 -9.56
C ASP A 98 3.21 9.62 -10.89
N ILE A 99 4.08 8.85 -11.54
CA ILE A 99 3.86 8.30 -12.90
C ILE A 99 3.21 6.92 -12.81
N ASN A 100 3.47 6.16 -11.75
CA ASN A 100 2.90 4.83 -11.54
C ASN A 100 1.54 4.85 -10.80
N HIS A 101 1.10 6.03 -10.33
CA HIS A 101 -0.14 6.24 -9.57
C HIS A 101 -0.19 5.47 -8.24
N ASP A 102 0.95 5.25 -7.59
CA ASP A 102 1.03 4.58 -6.30
C ASP A 102 0.77 5.51 -5.09
N GLY A 103 0.53 6.80 -5.36
CA GLY A 103 0.26 7.83 -4.37
C GLY A 103 1.52 8.43 -3.76
N MET A 104 2.71 8.07 -4.26
CA MET A 104 4.01 8.57 -3.80
C MET A 104 4.83 9.09 -4.99
N ILE A 105 5.67 10.09 -4.73
CA ILE A 105 6.60 10.65 -5.73
C ILE A 105 7.98 10.07 -5.46
N GLY A 106 8.49 9.30 -6.42
CA GLY A 106 9.83 8.72 -6.33
C GLY A 106 9.85 7.38 -5.64
N GLN A 107 11.02 6.97 -5.16
CA GLN A 107 11.13 5.67 -4.49
C GLN A 107 10.28 5.70 -3.22
N PRO A 108 9.33 4.76 -3.04
CA PRO A 108 8.61 4.61 -1.79
C PRO A 108 9.63 4.58 -0.65
N PRO A 109 9.45 5.35 0.44
CA PRO A 109 10.30 5.17 1.61
C PRO A 109 10.30 3.68 1.92
N ALA A 110 11.48 3.07 2.05
CA ALA A 110 11.60 1.67 2.42
C ALA A 110 10.63 1.46 3.56
N ARG A 111 9.61 0.62 3.36
CA ARG A 111 8.66 0.30 4.41
C ARG A 111 9.52 -0.36 5.49
N LEU A 112 9.96 0.44 6.45
CA LEU A 112 10.36 -0.06 7.73
C LEU A 112 9.04 -0.65 8.22
N PHE A 113 8.88 -1.96 8.06
CA PHE A 113 8.09 -2.71 9.01
C PHE A 113 8.84 -2.46 10.32
N VAL A 114 8.51 -1.36 11.00
CA VAL A 114 8.85 -1.22 12.38
C VAL A 114 8.01 -2.32 13.00
N ASP A 115 8.64 -3.46 13.26
CA ASP A 115 8.06 -4.49 14.10
C ASP A 115 7.99 -3.86 15.49
N VAL A 116 6.96 -3.02 15.72
CA VAL A 116 6.75 -2.34 16.99
C VAL A 116 6.28 -3.42 17.96
N SER A 117 7.27 -4.05 18.59
CA SER A 117 7.24 -5.08 19.63
C SER A 117 6.64 -6.42 19.19
N ASP A 118 7.53 -7.40 19.02
CA ASP A 118 7.28 -8.85 19.01
C ASP A 118 6.15 -9.25 19.99
N GLU A 119 6.07 -8.62 21.16
CA GLU A 119 5.09 -8.96 22.18
C GLU A 119 3.62 -8.67 21.81
N MET A 120 3.34 -7.62 21.03
CA MET A 120 1.97 -7.29 20.60
C MET A 120 1.58 -8.07 19.35
N GLY A 121 2.51 -8.22 18.41
CA GLY A 121 2.33 -9.08 17.24
C GLY A 121 2.09 -10.54 17.66
N GLU A 122 2.81 -11.03 18.66
CA GLU A 122 2.61 -12.35 19.26
C GLU A 122 1.24 -12.46 19.94
N LYS A 123 0.84 -11.47 20.76
CA LYS A 123 -0.50 -11.41 21.38
C LYS A 123 -1.64 -11.34 20.35
N LEU A 124 -1.42 -10.72 19.19
CA LEU A 124 -2.40 -10.70 18.10
C LEU A 124 -2.41 -12.02 17.31
N ARG A 125 -1.26 -12.68 17.15
CA ARG A 125 -1.22 -14.05 16.63
C ARG A 125 -1.94 -15.03 17.55
N GLU A 126 -1.93 -14.78 18.87
CA GLU A 126 -2.71 -15.56 19.83
C GLU A 126 -4.21 -15.41 19.62
N LEU A 127 -4.70 -14.28 19.09
CA LEU A 127 -6.12 -14.12 18.76
C LEU A 127 -6.54 -15.04 17.60
N GLY A 128 -5.64 -15.36 16.67
CA GLY A 128 -5.93 -16.23 15.51
C GLY A 128 -6.00 -15.46 14.18
N SER A 129 -6.21 -16.19 13.08
CA SER A 129 -6.20 -15.64 11.71
C SER A 129 -7.50 -14.92 11.35
N TYR A 130 -7.89 -13.91 12.13
CA TYR A 130 -9.06 -13.09 11.83
C TYR A 130 -8.71 -11.90 10.92
N ASN A 131 -9.70 -11.42 10.16
CA ASN A 131 -9.54 -10.19 9.37
C ASN A 131 -9.33 -9.00 10.32
N GLN A 132 -8.12 -8.41 10.29
CA GLN A 132 -7.72 -7.36 11.22
C GLN A 132 -8.65 -6.15 11.20
N ASN A 133 -9.17 -5.75 10.04
CA ASN A 133 -10.08 -4.61 9.93
C ASN A 133 -11.40 -4.85 10.68
N VAL A 134 -11.92 -6.08 10.60
CA VAL A 134 -13.15 -6.46 11.32
C VAL A 134 -12.92 -6.44 12.82
N VAL A 135 -11.76 -6.92 13.28
CA VAL A 135 -11.41 -6.92 14.70
C VAL A 135 -11.17 -5.49 15.23
N LEU A 136 -10.55 -4.61 14.44
CA LEU A 136 -10.34 -3.20 14.80
C LEU A 136 -11.68 -2.46 14.91
N ASP A 137 -12.59 -2.63 13.95
CA ASP A 137 -13.93 -2.06 14.02
C ASP A 137 -14.69 -2.58 15.24
N TRP A 138 -14.57 -3.88 15.53
CA TRP A 138 -15.16 -4.51 16.70
C TRP A 138 -14.61 -3.89 17.99
N ALA A 139 -13.29 -3.72 18.08
CA ALA A 139 -12.60 -3.15 19.22
C ALA A 139 -13.00 -1.69 19.45
N GLN A 140 -13.09 -0.89 18.37
CA GLN A 140 -13.54 0.48 18.44
C GLN A 140 -14.98 0.59 18.95
N MET A 141 -15.87 -0.29 18.49
CA MET A 141 -17.25 -0.35 18.98
C MET A 141 -17.29 -0.75 20.46
N ALA A 142 -16.53 -1.76 20.87
CA ALA A 142 -16.46 -2.23 22.25
C ALA A 142 -15.93 -1.14 23.20
N LEU A 143 -14.89 -0.41 22.81
CA LEU A 143 -14.29 0.66 23.61
C LEU A 143 -15.24 1.85 23.80
N ARG A 144 -16.04 2.16 22.78
CA ARG A 144 -17.08 3.20 22.83
C ARG A 144 -18.32 2.78 23.63
N GLY A 145 -18.35 1.56 24.17
CA GLY A 145 -19.52 1.01 24.86
C GLY A 145 -20.67 0.66 23.92
N GLY A 146 -20.40 0.51 22.63
CA GLY A 146 -21.38 0.09 21.64
C GLY A 146 -21.71 -1.40 21.74
N SER A 147 -22.76 -1.81 21.01
CA SER A 147 -23.19 -3.21 21.01
C SER A 147 -22.19 -4.10 20.25
N VAL A 148 -21.68 -5.10 20.95
CA VAL A 148 -20.86 -6.20 20.43
C VAL A 148 -21.62 -7.53 20.50
N GLY A 149 -22.93 -7.47 20.30
CA GLY A 149 -23.81 -8.64 20.28
C GLY A 149 -23.60 -9.54 19.06
N TYR A 150 -23.99 -10.81 19.19
CA TYR A 150 -23.87 -11.82 18.14
C TYR A 150 -24.52 -11.40 16.81
N GLU A 151 -25.75 -10.92 16.86
CA GLU A 151 -26.52 -10.56 15.66
C GLU A 151 -25.86 -9.45 14.83
N THR A 152 -25.12 -8.55 15.48
CA THR A 152 -24.46 -7.43 14.80
C THR A 152 -23.15 -7.85 14.14
N TRP A 153 -22.43 -8.80 14.73
CA TRP A 153 -21.04 -9.09 14.34
C TRP A 153 -20.83 -10.43 13.64
N LYS A 154 -21.71 -11.42 13.83
CA LYS A 154 -21.55 -12.76 13.21
C LYS A 154 -21.34 -12.68 11.70
N ARG A 155 -22.12 -11.84 11.02
CA ARG A 155 -22.03 -11.64 9.56
C ARG A 155 -20.67 -11.07 9.11
N ARG A 156 -20.07 -10.20 9.91
CA ARG A 156 -18.78 -9.55 9.58
C ARG A 156 -17.59 -10.47 9.80
N PHE A 157 -17.75 -11.49 10.64
CA PHE A 157 -16.75 -12.51 10.92
C PHE A 157 -16.85 -13.72 9.97
N ALA A 158 -17.80 -13.74 9.03
CA ALA A 158 -17.87 -14.76 8.01
C ALA A 158 -16.72 -14.65 7.01
N HIS A 159 -16.13 -15.79 6.64
CA HIS A 159 -15.17 -15.88 5.54
C HIS A 159 -15.83 -16.41 4.27
N LEU A 160 -16.91 -17.19 4.41
CA LEU A 160 -17.64 -17.74 3.28
C LEU A 160 -18.65 -16.72 2.74
N PRO A 161 -18.88 -16.70 1.41
CA PRO A 161 -19.87 -15.81 0.79
C PRO A 161 -21.32 -16.04 1.25
N ASP A 162 -21.61 -17.25 1.74
CA ASP A 162 -22.93 -17.64 2.27
C ASP A 162 -23.12 -17.31 3.75
N GLU A 163 -22.10 -16.73 4.38
CA GLU A 163 -22.07 -16.28 5.78
C GLU A 163 -22.27 -17.38 6.82
N SER A 164 -22.25 -18.65 6.39
CA SER A 164 -22.58 -19.80 7.21
C SER A 164 -21.59 -20.03 8.36
N ASP A 165 -20.34 -19.59 8.20
CA ASP A 165 -19.26 -19.73 9.18
C ASP A 165 -19.15 -18.55 10.15
N GLY A 166 -19.88 -17.47 9.91
CA GLY A 166 -19.73 -16.22 10.67
C GLY A 166 -20.09 -16.35 12.16
N GLU A 167 -21.11 -17.16 12.48
CA GLU A 167 -21.50 -17.42 13.87
C GLU A 167 -20.42 -18.19 14.63
N ASP A 168 -19.89 -19.26 14.03
CA ASP A 168 -18.86 -20.11 14.63
C ASP A 168 -17.54 -19.34 14.78
N ASN A 169 -17.16 -18.55 13.76
CA ASN A 169 -15.97 -17.71 13.80
C ASN A 169 -16.07 -16.64 14.90
N TYR A 170 -17.22 -15.97 15.02
CA TYR A 170 -17.42 -14.97 16.06
C TYR A 170 -17.48 -15.59 17.46
N ARG A 171 -18.09 -16.76 17.60
CA ARG A 171 -18.10 -17.53 18.84
C ARG A 171 -16.68 -17.93 19.27
N ALA A 172 -15.89 -18.46 18.34
CA ALA A 172 -14.50 -18.80 18.58
C ALA A 172 -13.67 -17.57 18.99
N PHE A 173 -13.89 -16.43 18.32
CA PHE A 173 -13.23 -15.16 18.66
C PHE A 173 -13.57 -14.71 20.09
N ARG A 174 -14.85 -14.71 20.48
CA ARG A 174 -15.29 -14.38 21.85
C ARG A 174 -14.70 -15.32 22.89
N GLN A 175 -14.73 -16.63 22.62
CA GLN A 175 -14.15 -17.64 23.51
C GLN A 175 -12.64 -17.37 23.71
N ARG A 176 -11.92 -17.01 22.64
CA ARG A 176 -10.50 -16.67 22.70
C ARG A 176 -10.24 -15.44 23.56
N LEU A 177 -11.05 -14.39 23.43
CA LEU A 177 -10.98 -13.20 24.29
C LEU A 177 -11.19 -13.55 25.77
N GLY A 178 -12.10 -14.48 26.05
CA GLY A 178 -12.31 -15.02 27.40
C GLY A 178 -11.09 -15.76 27.93
N VAL A 179 -10.50 -16.66 27.15
CA VAL A 179 -9.26 -17.40 27.50
C VAL A 179 -8.10 -16.44 27.79
N LEU A 180 -7.95 -15.39 26.99
CA LEU A 180 -6.91 -14.37 27.17
C LEU A 180 -7.18 -13.40 28.34
N LYS A 181 -8.37 -13.50 28.96
CA LYS A 181 -8.89 -12.59 29.99
C LYS A 181 -9.00 -11.13 29.52
N TRP A 182 -9.24 -10.93 28.23
CA TRP A 182 -9.43 -9.62 27.62
C TRP A 182 -10.90 -9.17 27.66
N ALA A 183 -11.81 -10.12 27.79
CA ALA A 183 -13.22 -9.84 27.94
C ALA A 183 -13.89 -10.81 28.91
N ASN A 184 -14.95 -10.34 29.56
CA ASN A 184 -15.86 -11.13 30.39
C ASN A 184 -17.20 -11.23 29.67
N GLU A 185 -17.77 -12.42 29.62
CA GLU A 185 -19.13 -12.60 29.11
C GLU A 185 -20.14 -12.17 30.17
N LYS A 186 -21.05 -11.27 29.79
CA LYS A 186 -22.19 -10.84 30.62
C LYS A 186 -23.45 -11.46 30.02
N GLY A 187 -23.80 -12.65 30.50
CA GLY A 187 -24.93 -13.42 29.99
C GLY A 187 -24.73 -13.96 28.57
N THR A 188 -25.80 -14.40 27.93
CA THR A 188 -25.74 -15.15 26.66
C THR A 188 -25.34 -14.30 25.45
N HIS A 189 -25.52 -12.97 25.52
CA HIS A 189 -25.41 -12.12 24.34
C HIS A 189 -24.46 -10.94 24.46
N SER A 190 -24.03 -10.55 25.67
CA SER A 190 -23.15 -9.40 25.85
C SER A 190 -21.74 -9.80 26.31
N ILE A 191 -20.77 -9.02 25.90
CA ILE A 191 -19.35 -9.18 26.22
C ILE A 191 -18.82 -7.82 26.64
N GLU A 192 -18.11 -7.76 27.76
CA GLU A 192 -17.53 -6.54 28.29
C GLU A 192 -16.01 -6.69 28.35
N LEU A 193 -15.30 -5.71 27.81
CA LEU A 193 -13.84 -5.69 27.87
C LEU A 193 -13.35 -5.47 29.30
N THR A 194 -12.40 -6.31 29.73
CA THR A 194 -11.68 -6.12 30.99
C THR A 194 -10.73 -4.92 30.87
N THR A 195 -10.21 -4.42 32.00
CA THR A 195 -9.19 -3.35 31.98
C THR A 195 -7.99 -3.72 31.11
N LYS A 196 -7.58 -5.01 31.13
CA LYS A 196 -6.51 -5.53 30.28
C LYS A 196 -6.89 -5.49 28.80
N GLY A 197 -8.08 -5.98 28.43
CA GLY A 197 -8.55 -5.95 27.05
C GLY A 197 -8.68 -4.54 26.51
N ARG A 198 -9.22 -3.61 27.31
CA ARG A 198 -9.32 -2.20 26.94
C ARG A 198 -7.95 -1.59 26.65
N ALA A 199 -6.95 -1.84 27.49
CA ALA A 199 -5.59 -1.35 27.29
C ALA A 199 -4.96 -1.89 26.00
N VAL A 200 -5.11 -3.21 25.75
CA VAL A 200 -4.59 -3.85 24.53
C VAL A 200 -5.24 -3.28 23.27
N PHE A 201 -6.58 -3.21 23.23
CA PHE A 201 -7.30 -2.69 22.07
C PHE A 201 -7.08 -1.20 21.84
N SER A 202 -6.93 -0.40 22.90
CA SER A 202 -6.63 1.03 22.77
C SER A 202 -5.24 1.23 22.18
N ALA A 203 -4.23 0.53 22.71
CA ALA A 203 -2.87 0.57 22.16
C ALA A 203 -2.81 0.06 20.71
N TRP A 204 -3.66 -0.92 20.35
CA TRP A 204 -3.73 -1.41 18.99
C TRP A 204 -4.38 -0.40 18.04
N LEU A 205 -5.46 0.26 18.43
CA LEU A 205 -6.09 1.32 17.62
C LEU A 205 -5.15 2.52 17.45
N GLU A 206 -4.45 2.94 18.51
CA GLU A 206 -3.46 4.02 18.44
C GLU A 206 -2.34 3.72 17.45
N ARG A 207 -1.95 2.45 17.30
CA ARG A 207 -0.95 2.01 16.31
C ARG A 207 -1.52 1.80 14.91
N GLY A 208 -2.71 1.20 14.79
CA GLY A 208 -3.37 0.95 13.50
C GLY A 208 -3.82 2.22 12.77
N VAL A 209 -4.15 3.27 13.52
CA VAL A 209 -4.40 4.62 12.97
C VAL A 209 -3.15 5.21 12.31
N VAL A 210 -1.95 4.76 12.68
CA VAL A 210 -0.67 5.23 12.09
C VAL A 210 -0.33 4.50 10.79
N GLU A 211 -0.88 3.31 10.52
CA GLU A 211 -0.47 2.47 9.38
C GLU A 211 -1.49 2.30 8.23
N GLY A 212 -2.68 2.90 8.29
CA GLY A 212 -3.49 3.12 7.07
C GLY A 212 -5.00 3.06 7.24
N LEU A 213 -5.64 4.23 7.22
CA LEU A 213 -6.95 4.62 6.65
C LEU A 213 -7.62 5.72 7.51
N PRO A 214 -8.36 6.66 6.88
CA PRO A 214 -8.91 7.83 7.54
C PRO A 214 -10.05 7.43 8.46
N LEU A 215 -9.99 7.95 9.69
CA LEU A 215 -11.11 7.92 10.63
C LEU A 215 -12.32 8.56 9.95
N LEU A 216 -13.35 7.77 9.65
CA LEU A 216 -14.69 8.30 9.43
C LEU A 216 -15.10 9.02 10.72
N GLU A 217 -14.97 10.35 10.72
CA GLU A 217 -15.61 11.23 11.69
C GLU A 217 -17.12 10.98 11.62
N GLY A 218 -17.63 10.33 12.65
CA GLY A 218 -19.05 10.19 12.84
C GLY A 218 -19.64 11.48 13.38
N ARG A 219 -20.84 11.77 12.86
CA ARG A 219 -22.01 12.30 13.57
C ARG A 219 -22.16 13.82 13.63
N GLY A 220 -23.03 14.33 12.76
CA GLY A 220 -24.09 15.27 13.17
C GLY A 220 -25.43 14.55 13.05
N ALA A 221 -25.85 13.83 14.08
CA ALA A 221 -27.12 14.13 14.73
C ALA A 221 -27.03 15.45 15.50
N GLU A 222 -27.66 16.49 14.95
CA GLU A 222 -28.37 17.50 15.73
C GLU A 222 -29.68 17.84 15.00
N GLU A 223 -30.64 18.21 15.84
CA GLU A 223 -32.08 18.47 15.70
C GLU A 223 -32.57 19.26 14.47
#